data_AF-A0A6A4NDQ8-F1
#
_entry.id   AF-A0A6A4NDQ8-F1
#
_cell.length_a   1.000
_cell.length_b   1.000
_cell.length_c   1.000
_cell.angle_alpha   90.00
_cell.angle_beta   90.00
_cell.angle_gamma   90.00
#
_symmetry.space_group_name_H-M   'P 1'
#
loop_
_entity.id
_entity.type
_entity.pdbx_description
1 polymer ?
#
loop_
_entity_poly.entity_id
_entity_poly.type
_entity_poly.pdbx_seq_one_letter_code
_entity_poly.pdbx_strand_id
1 'polypeptide(L)'
;MAEKASQSSNSISLNTVDGKIFKVWSTIANQMEIVQSLIEASDSSTVISLPHVNASHLSKIIEYLDVNASHLSKIIEYLDVNASHLSSS
;
A
#
# COMPACT_ATOMS: atom_id res chain seq x y z
N MET A 1 26.21 -15.83 -5.52
CA MET A 1 25.43 -14.61 -5.81
C MET A 1 24.06 -14.87 -5.24
N ALA A 2 23.75 -14.29 -4.07
CA ALA A 2 22.60 -14.70 -3.27
C ALA A 2 21.28 -14.29 -3.94
N GLU A 3 20.36 -15.23 -3.91
CA GLU A 3 19.04 -15.23 -4.52
C GLU A 3 18.21 -14.04 -4.03
N LYS A 4 17.79 -13.16 -4.95
CA LYS A 4 16.69 -12.23 -4.69
C LYS A 4 15.39 -13.04 -4.81
N ALA A 5 15.11 -13.84 -3.79
CA ALA A 5 13.92 -14.66 -3.74
C ALA A 5 12.68 -13.78 -3.92
N SER A 6 11.93 -14.11 -4.96
CA SER A 6 10.63 -13.61 -5.38
C SER A 6 9.77 -13.07 -4.23
N GLN A 7 9.61 -11.75 -4.16
CA GLN A 7 8.54 -11.10 -3.39
C GLN A 7 7.21 -11.33 -4.14
N SER A 8 6.74 -12.57 -4.14
CA SER A 8 5.63 -13.11 -4.95
C SER A 8 4.30 -13.13 -4.21
N SER A 9 4.10 -12.22 -3.26
CA SER A 9 2.79 -12.01 -2.62
C SER A 9 2.44 -10.54 -2.78
N ASN A 10 1.54 -10.20 -3.70
CA ASN A 10 1.12 -8.82 -3.98
C ASN A 10 0.31 -8.19 -2.82
N SER A 11 0.26 -8.85 -1.67
CA SER A 11 -0.51 -8.45 -0.51
C SER A 11 0.25 -8.75 0.78
N ILE A 12 0.16 -7.84 1.74
CA ILE A 12 0.72 -7.93 3.08
C ILE A 12 -0.42 -8.08 4.08
N SER A 13 -0.20 -8.88 5.12
CA SER A 13 -1.15 -9.06 6.22
C SER A 13 -0.75 -8.17 7.40
N LEU A 14 -1.65 -7.31 7.84
CA LEU A 14 -1.49 -6.41 8.99
C LEU A 14 -2.40 -6.89 10.12
N ASN A 15 -1.84 -7.16 11.30
CA ASN A 15 -2.59 -7.52 12.51
C ASN A 15 -2.69 -6.30 13.43
N THR A 16 -3.90 -5.93 13.82
CA THR A 16 -4.15 -4.82 14.74
C THR A 16 -4.08 -5.26 16.21
N VAL A 17 -4.02 -4.30 17.13
CA VAL A 17 -3.96 -4.57 18.57
C VAL A 17 -5.17 -5.35 19.10
N ASP A 18 -6.32 -5.21 18.44
CA ASP A 18 -7.55 -5.96 18.71
C ASP A 18 -7.59 -7.34 18.03
N GLY A 19 -6.46 -7.80 17.46
CA GLY A 19 -6.30 -9.13 16.88
C GLY A 19 -6.94 -9.31 15.51
N LYS A 20 -7.36 -8.23 14.85
CA LYS A 20 -7.97 -8.28 13.52
C LYS A 20 -6.89 -8.22 12.45
N ILE A 21 -6.98 -9.13 11.47
CA ILE A 21 -6.05 -9.20 10.35
C ILE A 21 -6.67 -8.54 9.11
N PHE A 22 -5.92 -7.63 8.51
CA PHE A 22 -6.23 -6.97 7.25
C PHE A 22 -5.25 -7.43 6.18
N LYS A 23 -5.77 -7.91 5.06
CA LYS A 23 -4.96 -8.22 3.88
C LYS A 23 -5.01 -7.01 2.94
N VAL A 24 -3.89 -6.32 2.81
CA VAL A 24 -3.76 -5.10 2.00
C VAL A 24 -2.82 -5.33 0.83
N TRP A 25 -3.05 -4.66 -0.29
CA TRP A 25 -2.13 -4.71 -1.43
C TRP A 25 -0.80 -4.02 -1.07
N SER A 26 0.29 -4.51 -1.66
CA SER A 26 1.62 -3.94 -1.44
C SER A 26 1.69 -2.46 -1.84
N THR A 27 0.89 -2.02 -2.82
CA THR A 27 0.78 -0.61 -3.23
C THR A 27 0.27 0.30 -2.11
N ILE A 28 -0.72 -0.15 -1.33
CA ILE A 28 -1.26 0.59 -0.18
C ILE A 28 -0.29 0.50 1.01
N ALA A 29 0.24 -0.69 1.29
CA ALA A 29 1.21 -0.86 2.38
C ALA A 29 2.48 -0.02 2.18
N ASN A 30 2.92 0.17 0.93
CA ASN A 30 4.06 1.01 0.59
C ASN A 30 3.85 2.51 0.82
N GLN A 31 2.60 2.95 1.05
CA GLN A 31 2.31 4.33 1.45
C GLN A 31 2.37 4.52 2.97
N MET A 32 2.49 3.43 3.74
CA MET A 32 2.58 3.45 5.19
C MET A 32 4.05 3.29 5.63
N GLU A 33 4.73 4.41 5.90
CA GLU A 33 6.16 4.43 6.27
C GLU A 33 6.50 3.45 7.41
N ILE A 34 5.71 3.47 8.49
CA ILE A 34 5.91 2.58 9.65
C ILE A 34 5.81 1.09 9.25
N VAL A 35 4.88 0.75 8.35
CA VAL A 35 4.70 -0.63 7.87
C VAL A 35 5.91 -1.06 7.04
N GLN A 36 6.49 -0.16 6.23
CA GLN A 36 7.70 -0.47 5.47
C GLN A 36 8.88 -0.78 6.39
N SER A 37 9.13 0.08 7.39
CA SER A 37 10.21 -0.17 8.36
C SER A 37 10.01 -1.48 9.13
N LEU A 38 8.76 -1.85 9.45
CA LEU A 38 8.44 -3.13 10.09
C LEU A 38 8.69 -4.32 9.17
N ILE A 39 8.42 -4.20 7.86
CA ILE A 39 8.70 -5.24 6.87
C ILE A 39 10.21 -5.43 6.71
N GLU A 40 10.98 -4.35 6.61
CA GLU A 40 12.44 -4.42 6.49
C GLU A 40 13.09 -5.05 7.73
N ALA A 41 12.52 -4.83 8.91
CA ALA A 41 12.97 -5.44 10.15
C ALA A 41 12.51 -6.90 10.32
N SER A 42 11.59 -7.41 9.49
CA SER A 42 10.97 -8.73 9.65
C SER A 42 11.52 -9.74 8.64
N ASP A 43 11.85 -10.95 9.11
CA ASP A 43 12.29 -12.04 8.24
C ASP A 43 11.12 -12.64 7.43
N SER A 44 10.85 -12.05 6.27
CA SER A 44 10.27 -12.66 5.04
C SER A 44 8.93 -13.43 5.06
N SER A 45 8.22 -13.63 6.17
CA SER A 45 6.97 -14.45 6.16
C SER A 45 5.85 -13.96 7.07
N THR A 46 5.96 -12.75 7.60
CA THR A 46 5.28 -12.43 8.84
C THR A 46 4.11 -11.47 8.64
N VAL A 47 2.96 -11.86 9.19
CA VAL A 47 1.88 -10.92 9.51
C VAL A 47 2.48 -9.78 10.34
N ILE A 48 2.43 -8.56 9.82
CA ILE A 48 3.01 -7.39 10.47
C ILE A 48 2.06 -6.96 11.59
N SER A 49 2.55 -6.98 12.82
CA SER A 49 1.75 -6.59 13.99
C SER A 49 1.85 -5.09 14.23
N LEU A 50 0.71 -4.44 14.41
CA LEU A 50 0.55 -3.01 14.68
C LEU A 50 0.04 -2.83 16.12
N PRO A 51 0.93 -2.81 17.12
CA PRO A 51 0.56 -2.92 18.53
C PRO A 51 -0.25 -1.73 19.07
N HIS A 52 -0.27 -0.60 18.35
CA HIS A 52 -0.97 0.63 18.78
C HIS A 52 -2.07 1.06 17.80
N VAL A 53 -2.39 0.24 16.80
CA VAL A 53 -3.41 0.56 15.80
C VAL A 53 -4.56 -0.41 15.98
N ASN A 54 -5.77 0.13 16.16
CA ASN A 54 -6.99 -0.67 16.19
C ASN A 54 -7.57 -0.86 14.78
N ALA A 55 -8.44 -1.86 14.61
CA ALA A 55 -9.10 -2.14 13.35
C ALA A 55 -9.85 -0.95 12.75
N SER A 56 -10.53 -0.16 13.58
CA SER A 56 -11.36 0.97 13.10
C SER A 56 -10.51 2.08 12.48
N HIS A 57 -9.33 2.35 13.06
CA HIS A 57 -8.38 3.31 12.55
C HIS A 57 -7.71 2.77 11.30
N LEU A 58 -7.24 1.52 11.32
CA LEU A 58 -6.59 0.92 10.16
C LEU A 58 -7.51 0.88 8.94
N SER A 59 -8.80 0.56 9.13
CA SER A 59 -9.79 0.58 8.06
C SER A 59 -9.92 1.95 7.40
N LYS A 60 -9.96 3.03 8.20
CA LYS A 60 -10.04 4.42 7.69
C LYS A 60 -8.77 4.84 6.97
N ILE A 61 -7.60 4.42 7.46
CA ILE A 61 -6.33 4.69 6.80
C ILE A 61 -6.29 4.00 5.43
N ILE A 62 -6.68 2.72 5.36
CA ILE A 62 -6.74 1.99 4.08
C ILE A 62 -7.68 2.68 3.10
N GLU A 63 -8.90 3.06 3.54
CA GLU A 63 -9.87 3.79 2.71
C GLU A 63 -9.31 5.10 2.17
N TYR A 64 -8.67 5.90 3.04
CA TYR A 64 -8.06 7.18 2.65
C TYR A 64 -6.98 7.00 1.56
N LEU A 65 -6.11 5.99 1.72
CA LEU A 65 -5.04 5.71 0.76
C LEU A 65 -5.60 5.21 -0.57
N ASP A 66 -6.66 4.40 -0.56
CA ASP A 66 -7.32 3.89 -1.77
C ASP A 66 -8.02 5.01 -2.57
N VAL A 67 -8.72 5.92 -1.88
CA VAL A 67 -9.33 7.11 -2.49
C VAL A 67 -8.26 8.01 -3.11
N ASN A 68 -7.15 8.24 -2.42
CA ASN A 68 -6.05 9.05 -2.94
C ASN A 68 -5.40 8.42 -4.17
N ALA A 69 -5.16 7.11 -4.17
CA ALA A 69 -4.65 6.40 -5.33
C ALA A 69 -5.59 6.55 -6.55
N SER A 70 -6.90 6.43 -6.32
CA SER A 70 -7.93 6.62 -7.35
C SER A 70 -7.98 8.06 -7.88
N HIS A 71 -7.86 9.07 -7.02
CA HIS A 71 -7.83 10.47 -7.44
C HIS A 71 -6.58 10.80 -8.25
N LEU A 72 -5.40 10.33 -7.83
CA LEU A 72 -4.16 10.52 -8.59
C LEU A 72 -4.23 9.86 -9.96
N SER A 73 -4.82 8.66 -10.06
CA SER A 73 -5.04 7.98 -11.34
C SER A 73 -5.87 8.83 -12.31
N LYS A 74 -6.96 9.44 -11.83
CA LYS A 74 -7.82 10.32 -12.66
C LYS A 74 -7.08 11.58 -13.11
N ILE A 75 -6.25 12.17 -12.25
CA ILE A 75 -5.46 13.35 -12.61
C ILE A 75 -4.46 13.00 -13.71
N ILE A 76 -3.77 11.86 -13.59
CA ILE A 76 -2.82 11.39 -14.60
C ILE A 76 -3.52 11.16 -15.95
N GLU A 77 -4.68 10.49 -15.95
CA GLU A 77 -5.47 10.28 -17.16
C GLU A 77 -5.87 11.61 -17.81
N TYR A 78 -6.36 12.58 -17.02
CA TYR A 78 -6.69 13.91 -17.52
C TYR A 78 -5.48 14.61 -18.16
N LEU A 79 -4.31 14.55 -17.52
CA LEU A 79 -3.09 15.17 -18.05
C LEU A 79 -2.61 14.50 -19.34
N ASP A 80 -2.70 13.17 -19.44
CA ASP A 80 -2.30 12.40 -20.63
C ASP A 80 -3.17 12.72 -21.85
N VAL A 81 -4.50 12.80 -21.63
CA VAL A 81 -5.45 13.25 -22.66
C VAL A 81 -5.09 14.67 -23.12
N ASN A 82 -4.87 15.61 -22.20
CA ASN A 82 -4.57 16.99 -22.59
C ASN A 82 -3.22 17.14 -23.31
N ALA A 83 -2.19 16.38 -22.91
CA ALA A 83 -0.90 16.40 -23.60
C ALA A 83 -1.02 15.91 -25.05
N SER A 84 -1.83 14.88 -25.29
CA SER A 84 -2.11 14.35 -26.63
C SER A 84 -2.83 15.37 -27.53
N HIS A 85 -3.74 16.17 -26.95
CA HIS A 85 -4.44 17.24 -27.68
C HIS A 85 -3.53 18.42 -28.05
N LEU A 86 -2.57 18.78 -27.19
CA LEU A 86 -1.63 19.89 -27.44
C LEU A 86 -0.51 19.53 -28.42
N SER A 87 -0.14 18.26 -28.54
CA SER A 87 0.85 17.79 -29.52
C SER A 87 0.32 17.73 -30.95
N SER A 88 -0.98 17.97 -31.16
CA SER A 88 -1.68 17.77 -32.43
C SER A 88 -2.10 19.10 -33.11
N SER A 89 -1.67 20.26 -32.59
CA SER A 89 -1.88 21.60 -33.17
C SER A 89 -0.56 22.27 -33.49
#